data_AF-A0A3D4VY46-F1
#
_entry.id   AF-A0A3D4VY46-F1
#
_cell.length_a   1.000
_cell.length_b   1.000
_cell.length_c   1.000
_cell.angle_alpha   90.00
_cell.angle_beta   90.00
_cell.angle_gamma   90.00
#
_symmetry.space_group_name_H-M   'P 1'
#
loop_
_entity.id
_entity.type
_entity.pdbx_description
1 polymer ?
#
loop_
_entity_poly.entity_id
_entity_poly.type
_entity_poly.pdbx_seq_one_letter_code
_entity_poly.pdbx_strand_id
1 'polypeptide(L)'
;YRQLPCLRFWAKYNDRYLMADKDLTKPTEIEFCTGSFSAVRTAEFKAVGGFDEHYFMYVEDADLTQKMRTTGKAYLVPQYTAIHAWHRAAHRSLKPFLWQAGSLLRYFSKWGFKF
;
A
#
# COMPACT_ATOMS: atom_id res chain seq x y z
N TYR A 1 -9.30 2.84 -7.74
CA TYR A 1 -9.34 3.12 -6.29
C TYR A 1 -10.40 4.18 -6.01
N ARG A 2 -11.03 4.14 -4.82
CA ARG A 2 -12.22 4.94 -4.46
C ARG A 2 -11.78 6.38 -4.16
N GLN A 3 -12.46 7.36 -4.78
CA GLN A 3 -12.25 8.79 -4.50
C GLN A 3 -12.59 9.07 -3.03
N LEU A 4 -11.76 9.84 -2.33
CA LEU A 4 -12.17 10.47 -1.08
C LEU A 4 -13.43 11.32 -1.34
N PRO A 5 -14.33 11.49 -0.35
CA PRO A 5 -15.66 12.05 -0.58
C PRO A 5 -15.58 13.42 -1.26
N CYS A 6 -16.61 13.78 -2.03
CA CYS A 6 -16.77 15.04 -2.78
C CYS A 6 -16.70 16.34 -1.96
N LEU A 7 -16.31 16.24 -0.69
CA LEU A 7 -16.18 17.32 0.26
C LEU A 7 -14.87 18.08 0.02
N ARG A 8 -14.99 19.35 -0.39
CA ARG A 8 -13.87 20.26 -0.70
C ARG A 8 -12.80 20.36 0.40
N PHE A 9 -13.15 20.10 1.66
CA PHE A 9 -12.19 20.10 2.78
C PHE A 9 -11.10 19.03 2.64
N TRP A 10 -11.40 17.88 2.02
CA TRP A 10 -10.44 16.78 1.84
C TRP A 10 -9.69 16.83 0.50
N ALA A 11 -9.96 17.83 -0.34
CA ALA A 11 -9.38 17.94 -1.69
C ALA A 11 -7.84 17.91 -1.66
N LYS A 12 -7.23 18.67 -0.73
CA LYS A 12 -5.76 18.69 -0.56
C LYS A 12 -5.16 17.30 -0.28
N TYR A 13 -5.83 16.49 0.54
CA TYR A 13 -5.36 15.14 0.86
C TYR A 13 -5.54 14.20 -0.33
N ASN A 14 -6.63 14.37 -1.08
CA ASN A 14 -6.87 13.62 -2.30
C ASN A 14 -5.84 13.96 -3.39
N ASP A 15 -5.51 15.24 -3.58
CA ASP A 15 -4.53 15.67 -4.57
C ASP A 15 -3.13 15.13 -4.24
N ARG A 16 -2.74 15.15 -2.95
CA ARG A 16 -1.51 14.50 -2.48
C ARG A 16 -1.52 12.99 -2.72
N TYR A 17 -2.62 12.32 -2.42
CA TYR A 17 -2.76 10.87 -2.63
C TYR A 17 -2.68 10.49 -4.11
N LEU A 18 -3.28 11.29 -4.98
CA LEU A 18 -3.22 11.11 -6.44
C LEU A 18 -1.90 11.57 -7.05
N MET A 19 -1.03 12.19 -6.26
CA MET A 19 0.21 12.82 -6.72
C MET A 19 -0.05 13.75 -7.91
N ALA A 20 -1.14 14.55 -7.83
CA ALA A 20 -1.63 15.36 -8.93
C ALA A 20 -0.63 16.44 -9.39
N ASP A 21 0.31 16.80 -8.53
CA ASP A 21 1.41 17.74 -8.78
C ASP A 21 2.68 17.06 -9.33
N LYS A 22 2.73 15.72 -9.45
CA LYS A 22 3.92 14.98 -9.89
C LYS A 22 3.82 14.49 -11.33
N ASP A 23 4.95 14.56 -12.02
CA ASP A 23 5.15 13.93 -13.32
C ASP A 23 5.37 12.40 -13.15
N LEU A 24 4.29 11.64 -13.22
CA LEU A 24 4.30 10.18 -13.07
C LEU A 24 4.84 9.44 -14.31
N THR A 25 5.34 10.15 -15.33
CA THR A 25 6.06 9.52 -16.45
C THR A 25 7.51 9.17 -16.09
N LYS A 26 7.98 9.61 -14.92
CA LYS A 26 9.33 9.34 -14.40
C LYS A 26 9.28 8.56 -13.08
N PRO A 27 10.35 7.83 -12.74
CA PRO A 27 10.47 7.17 -11.44
C PRO A 27 10.20 8.15 -10.30
N THR A 28 9.17 7.85 -9.51
CA THR A 28 8.66 8.75 -8.47
C THR A 28 8.70 8.05 -7.13
N GLU A 29 9.29 8.68 -6.11
CA GLU A 29 9.34 8.12 -4.76
C GLU A 29 7.92 8.08 -4.15
N ILE A 30 7.54 6.93 -3.61
CA ILE A 30 6.21 6.64 -3.06
C ILE A 30 6.31 6.19 -1.60
N GLU A 31 5.27 6.48 -0.82
CA GLU A 31 5.21 6.10 0.60
C GLU A 31 4.65 4.68 0.79
N PHE A 32 3.91 4.19 -0.21
CA PHE A 32 3.20 2.92 -0.21
C PHE A 32 3.23 2.30 -1.61
N CYS A 33 3.60 1.02 -1.71
CA CYS A 33 3.60 0.24 -2.95
C CYS A 33 2.48 -0.81 -2.87
N THR A 34 1.67 -0.95 -3.93
CA THR A 34 0.56 -1.89 -3.91
C THR A 34 1.06 -3.33 -4.03
N GLY A 35 0.42 -4.25 -3.32
CA GLY A 35 0.72 -5.68 -3.40
C GLY A 35 0.36 -6.34 -4.74
N SER A 36 -0.37 -5.63 -5.61
CA SER A 36 -0.78 -6.17 -6.91
C SER A 36 0.39 -6.43 -7.86
N PHE A 37 1.46 -5.63 -7.77
CA PHE A 37 2.69 -5.84 -8.51
C PHE A 37 3.83 -5.01 -7.90
N SER A 38 4.83 -5.67 -7.34
CA SER A 38 6.01 -5.03 -6.76
C SER A 38 7.26 -5.89 -7.00
N ALA A 39 8.42 -5.25 -6.95
CA ALA A 39 9.72 -5.92 -7.07
C ALA A 39 10.67 -5.38 -6.01
N VAL A 40 11.42 -6.28 -5.39
CA VAL A 40 12.39 -5.97 -4.34
C VAL A 40 13.65 -6.81 -4.54
N ARG A 41 14.81 -6.30 -4.09
CA ARG A 41 16.02 -7.11 -4.03
C ARG A 41 15.84 -8.20 -2.98
N THR A 42 16.16 -9.45 -3.34
CA THR A 42 16.00 -10.60 -2.44
C THR A 42 16.78 -10.45 -1.13
N ALA A 43 17.98 -9.88 -1.18
CA ALA A 43 18.80 -9.65 0.02
C ALA A 43 18.10 -8.69 1.00
N GLU A 44 17.56 -7.58 0.50
CA GLU A 44 16.84 -6.59 1.31
C GLU A 44 15.54 -7.17 1.88
N PHE A 45 14.79 -7.90 1.04
CA PHE A 45 13.56 -8.57 1.46
C PHE A 45 13.81 -9.52 2.64
N LYS A 46 14.89 -10.31 2.57
CA LYS A 46 15.31 -11.20 3.66
C LYS A 46 15.79 -10.42 4.88
N ALA A 47 16.54 -9.34 4.69
CA ALA A 47 17.07 -8.51 5.77
C ALA A 47 15.96 -7.86 6.60
N VAL A 48 14.85 -7.46 5.96
CA VAL A 48 13.69 -6.88 6.67
C VAL A 48 12.69 -7.92 7.18
N GLY A 49 12.99 -9.21 7.07
CA GLY A 49 12.13 -10.30 7.55
C GLY A 49 10.93 -10.63 6.66
N GLY A 50 10.97 -10.28 5.38
CA GLY A 50 9.98 -10.70 4.38
C GLY A 50 8.55 -10.23 4.65
N PHE A 51 7.54 -11.02 4.25
CA PHE A 51 6.15 -10.80 4.65
C PHE A 51 5.94 -11.24 6.10
N ASP A 52 5.08 -10.54 6.82
CA ASP A 52 4.68 -10.94 8.18
C ASP A 52 3.55 -11.96 8.07
N GLU A 53 3.85 -13.21 8.43
CA GLU A 53 2.94 -14.37 8.27
C GLU A 53 1.66 -14.27 9.11
N HIS A 54 1.58 -13.31 10.04
CA HIS A 54 0.38 -13.06 10.83
C HIS A 54 -0.68 -12.25 10.07
N TYR A 55 -0.38 -11.73 8.88
CA TYR A 55 -1.39 -11.16 7.98
C TYR A 55 -1.92 -12.26 7.06
N PHE A 56 -3.20 -12.59 7.19
CA PHE A 56 -3.87 -13.53 6.29
C PHE A 56 -4.33 -12.87 4.98
N MET A 57 -4.84 -11.64 5.06
CA MET A 57 -5.29 -10.84 3.92
C MET A 57 -5.33 -9.37 4.32
N TYR A 58 -5.03 -8.49 3.36
CA TYR A 58 -4.99 -7.03 3.49
C TYR A 58 -3.82 -6.50 4.34
N VAL A 59 -3.30 -5.35 3.93
CA VAL A 59 -2.29 -4.55 4.66
C VAL A 59 -0.90 -5.20 4.71
N GLU A 60 -0.74 -6.42 4.18
CA GLU A 60 0.56 -7.10 4.10
C GLU A 60 1.56 -6.36 3.22
N ASP A 61 1.07 -5.74 2.14
CA ASP A 61 1.83 -4.90 1.22
C ASP A 61 2.24 -3.56 1.87
N ALA A 62 1.38 -3.01 2.71
CA ALA A 62 1.67 -1.80 3.48
C ALA A 62 2.74 -2.07 4.54
N ASP A 63 2.61 -3.18 5.27
CA ASP A 63 3.62 -3.61 6.24
C ASP A 63 4.97 -3.86 5.56
N LEU A 64 4.98 -4.59 4.44
CA LEU A 64 6.22 -4.82 3.69
C LEU A 64 6.84 -3.50 3.20
N THR A 65 6.03 -2.59 2.63
CA THR A 65 6.54 -1.31 2.15
C THR A 65 7.16 -0.48 3.29
N GLN A 66 6.51 -0.42 4.46
CA GLN A 66 7.07 0.24 5.63
C GLN A 66 8.40 -0.38 6.05
N LYS A 67 8.47 -1.72 6.17
CA LYS A 67 9.71 -2.43 6.49
C LYS A 67 10.83 -2.08 5.52
N MET A 68 10.57 -2.14 4.21
CA MET A 68 11.55 -1.82 3.17
C MET A 68 11.99 -0.34 3.21
N ARG A 69 11.10 0.58 3.60
CA ARG A 69 11.42 2.01 3.75
C ARG A 69 12.22 2.34 5.00
N THR A 70 12.37 1.41 5.97
CA THR A 70 13.27 1.63 7.12
C THR A 70 14.75 1.63 6.72
N THR A 71 15.11 0.95 5.64
CA THR A 71 16.50 0.82 5.16
C THR A 71 16.71 1.39 3.75
N GLY A 72 15.64 1.83 3.08
CA GLY A 72 15.70 2.27 1.69
C GLY A 72 14.50 3.10 1.26
N LYS A 73 14.21 3.06 -0.04
CA LYS A 73 13.16 3.86 -0.69
C LYS A 73 12.28 2.98 -1.56
N ALA A 74 11.02 3.38 -1.70
CA ALA A 74 10.08 2.77 -2.62
C ALA A 74 9.80 3.73 -3.79
N TYR A 75 9.72 3.19 -5.00
CA TYR A 75 9.49 3.98 -6.22
C TYR A 75 8.36 3.39 -7.06
N LEU A 76 7.51 4.25 -7.60
CA LEU A 76 6.69 3.96 -8.76
C LEU A 76 7.59 4.07 -9.99
N VAL A 77 7.62 3.02 -10.80
CA VAL A 77 8.53 2.90 -11.95
C VAL A 77 7.70 2.74 -13.23
N PRO A 78 7.39 3.85 -13.93
CA PRO A 78 6.37 3.86 -15.00
C PRO A 78 6.81 3.14 -16.28
N GLN A 79 8.10 2.82 -16.44
CA GLN A 79 8.57 2.05 -17.59
C GLN A 79 8.09 0.58 -17.58
N TYR A 80 7.54 0.08 -16.47
CA TYR A 80 6.98 -1.25 -16.35
C TYR A 80 5.49 -1.16 -16.04
N THR A 81 4.68 -1.95 -16.73
CA THR A 81 3.22 -1.96 -16.55
C THR A 81 2.74 -3.39 -16.30
N ALA A 82 1.84 -3.54 -15.33
CA ALA A 82 1.16 -4.79 -15.03
C ALA A 82 -0.36 -4.54 -14.98
N ILE A 83 -1.15 -5.43 -15.59
CA ILE A 83 -2.61 -5.34 -15.60
C ILE A 83 -3.16 -6.21 -14.48
N HIS A 84 -3.82 -5.59 -13.50
CA HIS A 84 -4.52 -6.32 -12.44
C HIS A 84 -5.98 -6.53 -12.86
N ALA A 85 -6.31 -7.75 -13.33
CA ALA A 85 -7.67 -8.13 -13.70
C ALA A 85 -8.57 -8.15 -12.45
N TRP A 86 -9.35 -7.09 -12.29
CA TRP A 86 -10.03 -6.76 -11.04
C TRP A 86 -11.29 -7.62 -10.85
N HIS A 87 -11.22 -8.66 -10.00
CA HIS A 87 -12.42 -9.38 -9.55
C HIS A 87 -12.92 -8.81 -8.22
N ARG A 88 -13.99 -8.00 -8.28
CA ARG A 88 -14.66 -7.40 -7.09
C ARG A 88 -15.47 -8.46 -6.31
N ALA A 89 -14.83 -9.52 -5.82
CA ALA A 89 -15.51 -10.55 -5.04
C ALA A 89 -15.73 -10.16 -3.56
N ALA A 90 -15.01 -9.14 -3.06
CA ALA A 90 -14.91 -8.85 -1.62
C ALA A 90 -16.14 -8.14 -0.97
N HIS A 91 -17.20 -7.83 -1.72
CA HIS A 91 -18.26 -6.93 -1.23
C HIS A 91 -19.55 -7.59 -0.73
N ARG A 92 -19.56 -8.89 -0.38
CA ARG A 92 -20.80 -9.59 0.03
C ARG A 92 -20.75 -10.38 1.34
N SER A 93 -19.71 -10.24 2.19
CA SER A 93 -19.66 -11.01 3.45
C SER A 93 -18.93 -10.27 4.60
N LEU A 94 -19.34 -10.57 5.84
CA LEU A 94 -18.77 -9.99 7.07
C LEU A 94 -17.36 -10.51 7.38
N LYS A 95 -17.00 -11.70 6.88
CA LYS A 95 -15.75 -12.38 7.21
C LYS A 95 -14.49 -11.66 6.65
N PRO A 96 -14.45 -11.24 5.37
CA PRO A 96 -13.34 -10.43 4.84
C PRO A 96 -13.18 -9.08 5.54
N PHE A 97 -14.29 -8.48 5.97
CA PHE A 97 -14.26 -7.25 6.76
C PHE A 97 -13.58 -7.47 8.12
N LEU A 98 -13.92 -8.54 8.84
CA LEU A 98 -13.26 -8.87 10.11
C LEU A 98 -11.76 -9.17 9.93
N TRP A 99 -11.37 -9.85 8.86
CA TRP A 99 -9.96 -10.04 8.53
C TRP A 99 -9.25 -8.72 8.27
N GLN A 100 -9.84 -7.84 7.46
CA GLN A 100 -9.29 -6.52 7.18
C GLN A 100 -9.14 -5.67 8.46
N ALA A 101 -10.15 -5.67 9.33
CA ALA A 101 -10.11 -4.96 10.60
C ALA A 101 -9.02 -5.50 11.53
N GLY A 102 -8.88 -6.82 11.64
CA GLY A 102 -7.80 -7.46 12.41
C GLY A 102 -6.41 -7.12 11.88
N SER A 103 -6.20 -7.19 10.56
CA SER A 103 -4.95 -6.80 9.91
C SER A 103 -4.65 -5.31 10.13
N LEU A 104 -5.63 -4.42 10.00
CA LEU A 104 -5.45 -2.99 10.26
C LEU A 104 -5.05 -2.71 11.72
N LEU A 105 -5.74 -3.32 12.70
CA LEU A 105 -5.41 -3.17 14.11
C LEU A 105 -3.97 -3.62 14.41
N ARG A 106 -3.54 -4.73 13.81
CA ARG A 106 -2.15 -5.22 13.93
C ARG A 106 -1.16 -4.24 13.32
N TYR A 107 -1.43 -3.75 12.11
CA TYR A 107 -0.58 -2.79 11.43
C TYR A 107 -0.42 -1.50 12.26
N PHE A 108 -1.51 -0.92 12.75
CA PHE A 108 -1.45 0.29 13.58
C PHE A 108 -0.83 0.03 14.95
N SER A 109 -0.98 -1.16 15.53
CA SER A 109 -0.26 -1.53 16.76
C SER A 109 1.26 -1.60 16.54
N LYS A 110 1.69 -2.02 15.35
CA LYS A 110 3.11 -2.17 14.99
C LYS A 110 3.78 -0.85 14.63
N TRP A 111 3.12 0.00 13.83
CA TRP A 111 3.70 1.23 13.28
C TRP A 111 3.22 2.51 13.98
N GLY A 112 2.19 2.42 14.82
CA GLY A 112 1.54 3.56 15.45
C GLY A 112 0.72 4.41 14.47
N PHE A 113 0.18 5.53 14.99
CA PHE A 113 -0.53 6.55 14.22
C PHE A 113 0.40 7.71 13.81
N LYS A 114 1.69 7.44 13.58
CA LYS A 114 2.63 8.51 13.19
C LYS A 114 2.36 8.90 11.73
N PHE A 115 1.73 10.06 11.56
CA PHE A 115 1.49 10.76 10.29
C PHE A 115 2.59 11.79 10.02
#